data_AF-A0A1E3P323-F1
#
_entry.id   AF-A0A1E3P323-F1
#
_cell.length_a   1.000
_cell.length_b   1.000
_cell.length_c   1.000
_cell.angle_alpha   90.00
_cell.angle_beta   90.00
_cell.angle_gamma   90.00
#
_symmetry.space_group_name_H-M   'P 1'
#
loop_
_entity.id
_entity.type
_entity.pdbx_description
1 polymer ?
#
loop_
_entity_poly.entity_id
_entity_poly.type
_entity_poly.pdbx_seq_one_letter_code
_entity_poly.pdbx_strand_id
1 'polypeptide(L)'
;MLSLFKTPSSRLICHVSRNFKPFLISTRKASAISDRVIFPKQKLIKEQTEYKQLPDDSMYIEKFYDELDQFKKEIETNKSITQSNFSDFEKDPNELIQQLELFIEGKIKPQYVEKVMSKFQMERFDEFLRNVKITLILNGGHPMIFDILLQSKAQFDWFVKRKK
;
A
#
# COMPACT_ATOMS: atom_id res chain seq x y z
N MET A 1 -68.48 -28.53 -19.21
CA MET A 1 -69.28 -27.48 -19.87
C MET A 1 -68.58 -26.14 -19.70
N LEU A 2 -68.45 -25.41 -20.81
CA LEU A 2 -67.97 -24.03 -20.95
C LEU A 2 -68.78 -23.08 -20.05
N SER A 3 -68.27 -22.00 -19.47
CA SER A 3 -67.95 -20.69 -20.09
C SER A 3 -67.87 -19.66 -18.93
N LEU A 4 -66.87 -18.78 -18.83
CA LEU A 4 -66.72 -17.42 -19.39
C LEU A 4 -66.61 -16.33 -18.28
N PHE A 5 -65.68 -15.43 -18.53
CA PHE A 5 -65.24 -14.21 -17.82
C PHE A 5 -66.32 -13.23 -17.34
N LYS A 6 -66.02 -12.49 -16.25
CA LYS A 6 -66.27 -11.03 -16.12
C LYS A 6 -65.49 -10.37 -14.96
N THR A 7 -64.61 -9.43 -15.28
CA THR A 7 -64.22 -8.25 -14.44
C THR A 7 -64.94 -7.01 -15.04
N PRO A 8 -64.81 -5.73 -14.58
CA PRO A 8 -63.98 -5.13 -13.52
C PRO A 8 -64.69 -4.01 -12.67
N SER A 9 -63.88 -3.19 -11.96
CA SER A 9 -64.18 -1.83 -11.42
C SER A 9 -64.78 -1.78 -10.00
N SER A 10 -64.37 -0.95 -9.03
CA SER A 10 -63.85 0.42 -9.06
C SER A 10 -63.01 0.77 -7.82
N ARG A 11 -62.19 1.80 -8.00
CA ARG A 11 -61.31 2.53 -7.06
C ARG A 11 -61.98 2.92 -5.75
N LEU A 12 -61.18 3.05 -4.68
CA LEU A 12 -61.22 4.23 -3.79
C LEU A 12 -59.83 4.48 -3.18
N ILE A 13 -59.41 5.74 -3.31
CA ILE A 13 -58.15 6.34 -2.88
C ILE A 13 -58.35 6.84 -1.44
N CYS A 14 -57.48 6.44 -0.51
CA CYS A 14 -57.49 6.94 0.86
C CYS A 14 -56.18 7.68 1.13
N HIS A 15 -56.24 9.02 1.11
CA HIS A 15 -55.22 9.90 1.67
C HIS A 15 -55.14 9.69 3.19
N VAL A 16 -53.96 9.32 3.69
CA VAL A 16 -53.64 9.37 5.12
C VAL A 16 -52.69 10.53 5.35
N SER A 17 -53.27 11.67 5.73
CA SER A 17 -52.57 12.82 6.27
C SER A 17 -52.16 12.49 7.72
N ARG A 18 -50.85 12.41 7.99
CA ARG A 18 -50.33 12.31 9.36
C ARG A 18 -49.61 13.60 9.71
N ASN A 19 -50.28 14.35 10.58
CA ASN A 19 -49.79 15.54 11.27
C ASN A 19 -48.50 15.23 12.05
N PHE A 20 -47.39 15.82 11.63
CA PHE A 20 -46.16 15.90 12.42
C PHE A 20 -46.28 17.05 13.42
N LYS A 21 -46.22 16.73 14.72
CA LYS A 21 -45.96 17.73 15.77
C LYS A 21 -44.44 17.97 15.83
N PRO A 22 -43.94 19.21 15.82
CA PRO A 22 -42.52 19.45 16.04
C PRO A 22 -42.17 19.17 17.50
N PHE A 23 -41.28 18.20 17.72
CA PHE A 23 -40.66 17.97 19.02
C PHE A 23 -39.60 19.05 19.23
N LEU A 24 -39.69 19.75 20.36
CA LEU A 24 -38.78 20.82 20.76
C LEU A 24 -37.34 20.27 20.85
N ILE A 25 -36.43 20.85 20.05
CA ILE A 25 -35.00 20.57 20.09
C ILE A 25 -34.43 21.18 21.37
N SER A 26 -34.15 20.33 22.36
CA SER A 26 -33.26 20.69 23.47
C SER A 26 -31.86 20.90 22.92
N THR A 27 -31.37 22.14 22.99
CA THR A 27 -30.02 22.53 22.59
C THR A 27 -29.00 21.98 23.58
N ARG A 28 -28.60 20.72 23.38
CA ARG A 28 -27.35 20.24 23.95
C ARG A 28 -26.19 20.87 23.17
N LYS A 29 -25.47 21.77 23.82
CA LYS A 29 -24.17 22.27 23.35
C LYS A 29 -23.22 21.07 23.25
N ALA A 30 -23.02 20.56 22.05
CA ALA A 30 -21.93 19.63 21.76
C ALA A 30 -20.66 20.44 21.52
N SER A 31 -19.77 20.49 22.51
CA SER A 31 -18.39 20.94 22.28
C SER A 31 -17.63 19.82 21.58
N ALA A 32 -17.69 19.79 20.25
CA ALA A 32 -16.81 18.95 19.45
C ALA A 32 -15.49 19.69 19.24
N ILE A 33 -14.57 19.56 20.19
CA ILE A 33 -13.15 19.79 19.93
C ILE A 33 -12.56 18.42 19.62
N SER A 34 -12.38 18.17 18.33
CA SER A 34 -11.27 17.36 17.87
C SER A 34 -10.91 17.98 16.54
N ASP A 35 -9.87 18.80 16.56
CA ASP A 35 -9.10 19.17 15.38
C ASP A 35 -8.61 17.88 14.73
N ARG A 36 -9.49 17.25 13.95
CA ARG A 36 -9.09 16.22 13.01
C ARG A 36 -8.42 16.97 11.89
N VAL A 37 -7.10 17.10 12.02
CA VAL A 37 -6.23 17.38 10.89
C VAL A 37 -6.46 16.26 9.89
N ILE A 38 -7.33 16.50 8.91
CA ILE A 38 -7.49 15.63 7.75
C ILE A 38 -6.21 15.83 6.95
N PHE A 39 -5.21 14.98 7.21
CA PHE A 39 -4.06 14.90 6.32
C PHE A 39 -4.59 14.43 4.97
N PRO A 40 -4.46 15.21 3.89
CA PRO A 40 -4.75 14.68 2.57
C PRO A 40 -3.81 13.48 2.38
N LYS A 41 -4.36 12.33 1.98
CA LYS A 41 -3.55 11.21 1.46
C LYS A 41 -2.73 11.81 0.32
N GLN A 42 -1.45 12.08 0.58
CA GLN A 42 -0.55 12.58 -0.43
C GLN A 42 -0.53 11.51 -1.52
N LYS A 43 -1.13 11.80 -2.68
CA LYS A 43 -0.88 11.02 -3.88
C LYS A 43 0.63 11.14 -4.10
N LEU A 44 1.36 10.10 -3.69
CA LEU A 44 2.83 10.08 -3.65
C LEU A 44 3.45 10.17 -5.05
N ILE A 45 2.63 10.05 -6.09
CA ILE A 45 3.02 10.02 -7.47
C ILE A 45 2.32 11.19 -8.16
N LYS A 46 3.03 12.31 -8.30
CA LYS A 46 2.74 13.23 -9.41
C LYS A 46 3.02 12.44 -10.69
N GLU A 47 2.06 12.42 -11.61
CA GLU A 47 2.27 11.94 -12.98
C GLU A 47 3.49 12.68 -13.55
N GLN A 48 4.67 12.05 -13.48
CA GLN A 48 5.87 12.56 -14.11
C GLN A 48 5.77 12.18 -15.58
N THR A 49 5.23 13.08 -16.39
CA THR A 49 5.08 12.91 -17.85
C THR A 49 6.39 13.16 -18.60
N GLU A 50 7.47 13.47 -17.89
CA GLU A 50 8.78 13.79 -18.47
C GLU A 50 9.81 12.75 -18.03
N TYR A 51 10.43 12.06 -19.00
CA TYR A 51 11.57 11.19 -18.76
C TYR A 51 12.75 12.04 -18.27
N LYS A 52 12.98 12.05 -16.95
CA LYS A 52 14.18 12.65 -16.37
C LYS A 52 15.32 11.66 -16.49
N GLN A 53 16.44 12.13 -17.04
CA GLN A 53 17.68 11.36 -17.00
C GLN A 53 18.06 11.13 -15.53
N LEU A 54 18.27 9.86 -15.19
CA LEU A 54 18.77 9.42 -13.91
C LEU A 54 20.14 10.07 -13.66
N PRO A 55 20.45 10.55 -12.43
CA PRO A 55 21.81 10.93 -12.07
C PRO A 55 22.78 9.78 -12.31
N ASP A 56 24.02 10.05 -12.71
CA ASP A 56 25.00 9.00 -13.04
C ASP A 56 25.30 8.03 -11.87
N ASP A 57 25.08 8.49 -10.63
CA ASP A 57 25.28 7.71 -9.40
C ASP A 57 24.02 6.92 -8.97
N SER A 58 23.13 6.56 -9.89
CA SER A 58 21.82 5.93 -9.62
C SER A 58 21.85 4.51 -9.02
N MET A 59 22.96 4.11 -8.41
CA MET A 59 23.10 2.92 -7.57
C MET A 59 22.34 3.02 -6.23
N TYR A 60 21.24 3.79 -6.18
CA TYR A 60 20.49 4.07 -4.95
C TYR A 60 20.01 2.78 -4.26
N ILE A 61 19.60 1.79 -5.05
CA ILE A 61 19.07 0.53 -4.55
C ILE A 61 20.09 -0.62 -4.56
N GLU A 62 21.09 -0.56 -5.43
CA GLU A 62 22.08 -1.65 -5.59
C GLU A 62 22.94 -1.88 -4.33
N LYS A 63 23.05 -0.90 -3.43
CA LYS A 63 23.75 -1.11 -2.15
C LYS A 63 22.90 -1.82 -1.07
N PHE A 64 21.62 -2.10 -1.36
CA PHE A 64 20.64 -2.69 -0.45
C PHE A 64 20.17 -4.08 -0.88
N TYR A 65 21.01 -4.84 -1.58
CA TYR A 65 20.65 -6.19 -2.00
C TYR A 65 20.30 -7.12 -0.83
N ASP A 66 20.99 -6.98 0.30
CA ASP A 66 20.74 -7.83 1.47
C ASP A 66 19.37 -7.52 2.10
N GLU A 67 19.00 -6.24 2.17
CA GLU A 67 17.69 -5.80 2.64
C GLU A 67 16.57 -6.18 1.67
N LEU A 68 16.80 -6.06 0.35
CA LEU A 68 15.87 -6.53 -0.68
C LEU A 68 15.64 -8.05 -0.58
N ASP A 69 16.71 -8.83 -0.42
CA ASP A 69 16.63 -10.30 -0.30
C ASP A 69 15.94 -10.71 1.02
N GLN A 70 16.21 -10.00 2.13
CA GLN A 70 15.50 -10.21 3.39
C GLN A 70 14.00 -9.94 3.26
N PHE A 71 13.63 -8.84 2.60
CA PHE A 71 12.23 -8.53 2.38
C PHE A 71 11.56 -9.47 1.38
N LYS A 72 12.27 -9.93 0.34
CA LYS A 72 11.77 -10.98 -0.56
C LYS A 72 11.44 -12.26 0.19
N LYS A 73 12.32 -12.71 1.08
CA LYS A 73 12.06 -13.88 1.94
C LYS A 73 10.87 -13.65 2.86
N GLU A 74 10.65 -12.42 3.31
CA GLU A 74 9.45 -12.08 4.08
C GLU A 74 8.18 -12.25 3.24
N ILE A 75 8.16 -11.76 2.01
CA ILE A 75 7.03 -11.93 1.07
C ILE A 75 6.72 -13.42 0.86
N GLU A 76 7.75 -14.24 0.66
CA GLU A 76 7.60 -15.68 0.47
C GLU A 76 7.15 -16.43 1.74
N THR A 77 7.60 -15.99 2.92
CA THR A 77 7.33 -16.67 4.19
C THR A 77 5.99 -16.25 4.79
N ASN A 78 5.58 -15.00 4.60
CA ASN A 78 4.42 -14.42 5.23
C ASN A 78 3.15 -14.73 4.43
N LYS A 79 2.38 -15.70 4.92
CA LYS A 79 1.10 -16.14 4.33
C LYS A 79 0.03 -15.04 4.22
N SER A 80 0.23 -13.90 4.86
CA SER A 80 -0.69 -12.76 4.77
C SER A 80 -0.50 -11.97 3.46
N ILE A 81 0.66 -12.12 2.82
CA ILE A 81 0.99 -11.49 1.55
C ILE A 81 0.59 -12.49 0.46
N THR A 82 -0.25 -12.07 -0.49
CA THR A 82 -0.74 -12.96 -1.56
C THR A 82 0.25 -13.03 -2.73
N GLN A 83 1.12 -12.04 -2.81
CA GLN A 83 2.14 -11.85 -3.83
C GLN A 83 3.34 -12.75 -3.58
N SER A 84 3.97 -13.20 -4.67
CA SER A 84 5.14 -14.08 -4.63
C SER A 84 6.43 -13.33 -5.00
N ASN A 85 6.35 -12.37 -5.92
CA ASN A 85 7.47 -11.58 -6.40
C ASN A 85 7.14 -10.08 -6.35
N PHE A 86 8.14 -9.24 -6.58
CA PHE A 86 7.93 -7.79 -6.64
C PHE A 86 7.04 -7.40 -7.81
N SER A 87 7.18 -8.06 -8.96
CA SER A 87 6.31 -7.85 -10.14
C SER A 87 4.82 -8.04 -9.86
N ASP A 88 4.44 -8.84 -8.87
CA ASP A 88 3.02 -9.08 -8.54
C ASP A 88 2.34 -7.81 -7.98
N PHE A 89 3.13 -6.84 -7.50
CA PHE A 89 2.66 -5.54 -7.03
C PHE A 89 2.51 -4.49 -8.14
N GLU A 90 2.63 -4.87 -9.43
CA GLU A 90 2.47 -3.94 -10.56
C GLU A 90 1.14 -3.18 -10.57
N LYS A 91 0.06 -3.81 -10.08
CA LYS A 91 -1.26 -3.20 -10.03
C LYS A 91 -1.38 -2.10 -8.97
N ASP A 92 -0.68 -2.26 -7.84
CA ASP A 92 -0.62 -1.25 -6.78
C ASP A 92 0.77 -1.24 -6.12
N PRO A 93 1.71 -0.43 -6.62
CA PRO A 93 3.04 -0.33 -6.04
C PRO A 93 3.03 0.30 -4.63
N ASN A 94 1.94 0.95 -4.21
CA ASN A 94 1.82 1.46 -2.85
C ASN A 94 1.59 0.34 -1.84
N GLU A 95 1.00 -0.78 -2.26
CA GLU A 95 0.86 -1.97 -1.42
C GLU A 95 2.24 -2.53 -1.07
N LEU A 96 3.16 -2.58 -2.05
CA LEU A 96 4.55 -2.99 -1.81
C LEU A 96 5.22 -2.13 -0.74
N ILE A 97 5.06 -0.80 -0.84
CA ILE A 97 5.60 0.14 0.14
C ILE A 97 4.99 -0.07 1.54
N GLN A 98 3.67 -0.28 1.61
CA GLN A 98 3.00 -0.54 2.90
C GLN A 98 3.48 -1.85 3.53
N GLN A 99 3.61 -2.91 2.75
CA GLN A 99 4.14 -4.18 3.25
C GLN A 99 5.58 -4.04 3.74
N LEU A 100 6.39 -3.25 3.04
CA LEU A 100 7.76 -2.97 3.46
C LEU A 100 7.81 -2.17 4.76
N GLU A 101 6.96 -1.15 4.90
CA GLU A 101 6.83 -0.39 6.15
C GLU A 101 6.43 -1.33 7.30
N LEU A 102 5.38 -2.14 7.11
CA LEU A 102 4.94 -3.12 8.11
C LEU A 102 6.03 -4.14 8.48
N PHE A 103 6.83 -4.60 7.52
CA PHE A 103 7.98 -5.47 7.77
C PHE A 103 9.02 -4.77 8.64
N ILE A 104 9.39 -3.54 8.30
CA ILE A 104 10.37 -2.77 9.06
C ILE A 104 9.85 -2.54 10.48
N GLU A 105 8.58 -2.17 10.65
CA GLU A 105 8.02 -1.88 11.96
C GLU A 105 7.78 -3.11 12.83
N GLY A 106 7.28 -4.19 12.23
CA GLY A 106 6.88 -5.40 12.94
C GLY A 106 8.01 -6.39 13.19
N LYS A 107 8.97 -6.51 12.26
CA LYS A 107 10.05 -7.50 12.36
C LYS A 107 11.41 -6.90 12.60
N ILE A 108 11.73 -5.80 11.93
CA ILE A 108 13.06 -5.21 12.01
C ILE A 108 13.20 -4.38 13.29
N LYS A 109 12.37 -3.35 13.51
CA LYS A 109 12.47 -2.47 14.69
C LYS A 109 12.62 -3.26 16.01
N PRO A 110 11.79 -4.28 16.33
CA PRO A 110 11.90 -5.01 17.59
C PRO A 110 13.22 -5.76 17.79
N GLN A 111 13.86 -6.24 16.72
CA GLN A 111 15.16 -6.94 16.81
C GLN A 111 16.32 -6.03 17.22
N TYR A 112 16.13 -4.72 17.06
CA TYR A 112 17.17 -3.72 17.25
C TYR A 112 16.93 -2.80 18.45
N VAL A 113 15.73 -2.73 19.02
CA VAL A 113 15.47 -1.87 20.20
C VAL A 113 16.47 -2.10 21.35
N GLU A 114 16.94 -3.34 21.56
CA GLU A 114 17.79 -3.70 22.70
C GLU A 114 19.31 -3.67 22.40
N LYS A 115 19.72 -3.50 21.14
CA LYS A 115 21.14 -3.61 20.75
C LYS A 115 21.81 -2.24 20.64
N VAL A 116 23.06 -2.13 21.07
CA VAL A 116 23.85 -0.87 21.00
C VAL A 116 24.15 -0.46 19.55
N MET A 117 24.29 -1.43 18.63
CA MET A 117 24.50 -1.21 17.19
C MET A 117 23.20 -0.99 16.39
N SER A 118 22.11 -0.68 17.07
CA SER A 118 20.76 -0.58 16.49
C SER A 118 20.54 0.66 15.63
N LYS A 119 21.08 1.80 16.06
CA LYS A 119 20.84 3.09 15.39
C LYS A 119 21.28 3.06 13.93
N PHE A 120 22.51 2.61 13.66
CA PHE A 120 23.03 2.51 12.30
C PHE A 120 22.23 1.54 11.43
N GLN A 121 21.78 0.41 12.00
CA GLN A 121 20.97 -0.56 11.26
C GLN A 121 19.57 -0.01 10.96
N MET A 122 18.96 0.73 11.89
CA MET A 122 17.69 1.41 11.65
C MET A 122 17.80 2.50 10.60
N GLU A 123 18.83 3.34 10.68
CA GLU A 123 19.12 4.34 9.66
C GLU A 123 19.31 3.71 8.27
N ARG A 124 19.96 2.54 8.21
CA ARG A 124 20.14 1.77 6.98
C ARG A 124 18.82 1.24 6.41
N PHE A 125 17.91 0.74 7.25
CA PHE A 125 16.57 0.33 6.79
C PHE A 125 15.67 1.51 6.41
N ASP A 126 15.80 2.65 7.07
CA ASP A 126 15.11 3.88 6.68
C ASP A 126 15.62 4.39 5.33
N GLU A 127 16.93 4.30 5.09
CA GLU A 127 17.53 4.64 3.80
C GLU A 127 17.09 3.67 2.70
N PHE A 128 17.04 2.37 3.00
CA PHE A 128 16.51 1.35 2.11
C PHE A 128 15.06 1.68 1.69
N LEU A 129 14.16 1.93 2.64
CA LEU A 129 12.77 2.29 2.34
C LEU A 129 12.66 3.53 1.45
N ARG A 130 13.46 4.57 1.73
CA ARG A 130 13.51 5.77 0.89
C ARG A 130 13.96 5.45 -0.53
N ASN A 131 14.99 4.62 -0.69
CA ASN A 131 15.51 4.28 -2.01
C ASN A 131 14.57 3.36 -2.80
N VAL A 132 13.84 2.45 -2.15
CA VAL A 132 12.75 1.69 -2.80
C VAL A 132 11.69 2.65 -3.36
N LYS A 133 11.25 3.63 -2.57
CA LYS A 133 10.29 4.65 -3.03
C LYS A 133 10.82 5.44 -4.23
N ILE A 134 12.07 5.91 -4.15
CA ILE A 134 12.73 6.65 -5.22
C ILE A 134 12.84 5.79 -6.49
N THR A 135 13.32 4.55 -6.37
CA THR A 135 13.44 3.61 -7.49
C THR A 135 12.09 3.37 -8.15
N LEU A 136 11.02 3.16 -7.38
CA LEU A 136 9.68 3.03 -7.95
C LEU A 136 9.27 4.30 -8.72
N ILE A 137 9.45 5.48 -8.13
CA ILE A 137 9.11 6.75 -8.81
C ILE A 137 9.86 6.89 -10.14
N LEU A 138 11.17 6.59 -10.13
CA LEU A 138 12.02 6.70 -11.31
C LEU A 138 11.71 5.64 -12.38
N ASN A 139 11.20 4.48 -11.98
CA ASN A 139 10.78 3.40 -12.87
C ASN A 139 9.27 3.46 -13.19
N GLY A 140 8.62 4.62 -13.06
CA GLY A 140 7.20 4.78 -13.42
C GLY A 140 6.22 3.99 -12.54
N GLY A 141 6.65 3.56 -11.36
CA GLY A 141 5.90 2.73 -10.43
C GLY A 141 6.02 1.23 -10.68
N HIS A 142 6.88 0.77 -11.60
CA HIS A 142 7.04 -0.65 -11.91
C HIS A 142 7.99 -1.36 -10.92
N PRO A 143 7.48 -2.30 -10.09
CA PRO A 143 8.28 -3.00 -9.08
C PRO A 143 9.15 -4.13 -9.65
N MET A 144 8.92 -4.56 -10.90
CA MET A 144 9.69 -5.62 -11.58
C MET A 144 11.21 -5.39 -11.52
N ILE A 145 11.66 -4.13 -11.46
CA ILE A 145 13.08 -3.79 -11.34
C ILE A 145 13.76 -4.48 -10.15
N PHE A 146 13.07 -4.68 -9.03
CA PHE A 146 13.64 -5.33 -7.86
C PHE A 146 13.89 -6.83 -8.08
N ASP A 147 13.04 -7.51 -8.85
CA ASP A 147 13.27 -8.90 -9.23
C ASP A 147 14.48 -9.03 -10.16
N ILE A 148 14.61 -8.13 -11.14
CA ILE A 148 15.75 -8.10 -12.07
C ILE A 148 17.05 -7.89 -11.29
N LEU A 149 17.06 -6.96 -10.34
CA LEU A 149 18.22 -6.67 -9.48
C LEU A 149 18.64 -7.91 -8.67
N LEU A 150 17.69 -8.59 -8.02
CA LEU A 150 17.98 -9.80 -7.25
C LEU A 150 18.46 -10.96 -8.12
N GLN A 151 17.85 -11.16 -9.30
CA GLN A 151 18.29 -12.18 -10.25
C GLN A 151 19.71 -11.91 -10.76
N SER A 152 20.01 -10.66 -11.10
CA SER A 152 21.33 -10.23 -11.59
C SER A 152 22.41 -10.46 -10.53
N LYS A 153 22.13 -10.09 -9.27
CA LYS A 153 23.03 -10.37 -8.15
C LYS A 153 23.26 -11.87 -7.96
N ALA A 154 22.20 -12.67 -7.99
CA ALA A 154 22.32 -14.12 -7.81
C ALA A 154 23.21 -14.76 -8.88
N GLN A 155 23.10 -14.32 -10.14
CA GLN A 155 23.96 -14.75 -11.23
C GLN A 155 25.43 -14.33 -11.01
N PHE A 156 25.65 -13.09 -10.59
CA PHE A 156 26.99 -12.59 -10.28
C PHE A 156 27.64 -13.37 -9.12
N ASP A 157 26.92 -13.55 -8.02
CA ASP A 157 27.39 -14.30 -6.84
C ASP A 157 27.74 -15.74 -7.20
N TRP A 158 26.94 -16.40 -8.04
CA TRP A 158 27.23 -17.73 -8.56
C TRP A 158 28.50 -17.78 -9.40
N PHE A 159 28.71 -16.79 -10.26
CA PHE A 159 29.90 -16.70 -11.09
C PHE A 159 31.18 -16.51 -10.25
N VAL A 160 31.12 -15.64 -9.24
CA VAL A 160 32.24 -15.41 -8.30
C VAL A 160 32.57 -16.68 -7.51
N LYS A 161 31.55 -17.42 -7.05
CA LYS A 161 31.75 -18.68 -6.32
C LYS A 161 32.44 -19.75 -7.13
N ARG A 162 32.21 -19.82 -8.45
CA ARG A 162 32.85 -20.80 -9.35
C ARG A 162 34.29 -20.47 -9.71
N LYS A 163 34.71 -19.22 -9.55
CA LYS A 163 36.09 -18.79 -9.79
C LYS A 163 37.02 -19.00 -8.58
N LYS A 164 36.47 -19.32 -7.42
CA LYS A 164 37.20 -19.68 -6.21
C LYS A 164 37.33 -21.20 -6.13
#